data_AF-A0A482D8P8-F1
#
_entry.id   AF-A0A482D8P8-F1
#
_cell.length_a   1.000
_cell.length_b   1.000
_cell.length_c   1.000
_cell.angle_alpha   90.00
_cell.angle_beta   90.00
_cell.angle_gamma   90.00
#
_symmetry.space_group_name_H-M   'P 1'
#
loop_
_entity.id
_entity.type
_entity.pdbx_description
1 polymer ?
#
loop_
_entity_poly.entity_id
_entity_poly.type
_entity_poly.pdbx_seq_one_letter_code
_entity_poly.pdbx_strand_id
1 'polypeptide(L)'
;MGYRNYIASITKEEYDKIKDFTKKELYEYKNEDIEDGCVGVCDMAEKELYGFGKYCEFGDEKFYKPFFMNKDLQENFTAEQDFYIVGKDFLKHIIEHNNEKMKFLYTELISGITDENISNIPQKKAEELFNWVRGNAIEWTHLTPYNLDEGDEITTSWKYEYSIFELVRIYKSFDWKNNIMFYYGY
;
A
#
# COMPACT_ATOMS: atom_id res chain seq x y z
N MET A 1 -10.33 -0.92 -17.97
CA MET A 1 -9.68 0.09 -17.12
C MET A 1 -9.04 -0.68 -15.97
N GLY A 2 -7.73 -0.57 -15.72
CA GLY A 2 -7.16 -1.26 -14.55
C GLY A 2 -7.75 -0.71 -13.25
N TYR A 3 -8.10 -1.58 -12.32
CA TYR A 3 -8.58 -1.18 -11.01
C TYR A 3 -7.41 -0.79 -10.11
N ARG A 4 -7.72 -0.15 -8.98
CA ARG A 4 -6.73 0.37 -8.04
C ARG A 4 -6.72 -0.48 -6.78
N ASN A 5 -5.56 -0.57 -6.15
CA ASN A 5 -5.36 -1.26 -4.88
C ASN A 5 -5.32 -0.25 -3.74
N TYR A 6 -5.82 -0.65 -2.58
CA TYR A 6 -5.98 0.19 -1.40
C TYR A 6 -5.75 -0.58 -0.11
N ILE A 7 -5.40 0.16 0.93
CA ILE A 7 -5.67 -0.25 2.31
C ILE A 7 -6.76 0.66 2.88
N ALA A 8 -7.70 0.05 3.59
CA ALA A 8 -8.75 0.74 4.32
C ALA A 8 -8.90 0.17 5.73
N SER A 9 -9.77 0.79 6.50
CA SER A 9 -10.10 0.36 7.85
C SER A 9 -11.58 0.35 8.14
N ILE A 10 -11.92 -0.53 9.06
CA ILE A 10 -13.22 -0.68 9.71
C ILE A 10 -12.98 -0.84 11.20
N THR A 11 -13.86 -0.28 12.03
CA THR A 11 -13.85 -0.51 13.48
C THR A 11 -14.12 -1.97 13.78
N LYS A 12 -13.52 -2.50 14.86
CA LYS A 12 -13.78 -3.88 15.29
C LYS A 12 -15.25 -4.10 15.65
N GLU A 13 -15.91 -3.08 16.21
CA GLU A 13 -17.34 -3.12 16.53
C GLU A 13 -18.18 -3.36 15.28
N GLU A 14 -17.90 -2.63 14.20
CA GLU A 14 -18.64 -2.78 12.94
C GLU A 14 -18.28 -4.10 12.25
N TYR A 15 -17.01 -4.47 12.24
CA TYR A 15 -16.55 -5.75 11.70
C TYR A 15 -17.20 -6.95 12.41
N ASP A 16 -17.31 -6.91 13.74
CA ASP A 16 -17.89 -7.99 14.52
C ASP A 16 -19.37 -8.24 14.19
N LYS A 17 -20.08 -7.24 13.65
CA LYS A 17 -21.45 -7.42 13.16
C LYS A 17 -21.47 -8.19 11.85
N ILE A 18 -20.59 -7.86 10.91
CA ILE A 18 -20.69 -8.30 9.51
C ILE A 18 -19.86 -9.55 9.17
N LYS A 19 -18.84 -9.88 9.96
CA LYS A 19 -17.85 -10.93 9.60
C LYS A 19 -18.46 -12.32 9.38
N ASP A 20 -19.57 -12.62 10.04
CA ASP A 20 -20.24 -13.93 9.99
C ASP A 20 -21.47 -13.93 9.07
N PHE A 21 -21.78 -12.80 8.42
CA PHE A 21 -22.95 -12.68 7.55
C PHE A 21 -22.90 -13.63 6.36
N THR A 22 -24.08 -14.07 5.96
CA THR A 22 -24.35 -14.56 4.61
C THR A 22 -24.45 -13.38 3.63
N LYS A 23 -24.39 -13.67 2.32
CA LYS A 23 -24.60 -12.65 1.29
C LYS A 23 -25.92 -11.88 1.49
N LYS A 24 -27.00 -12.61 1.80
CA LYS A 24 -28.32 -12.03 2.04
C LYS A 24 -28.32 -11.04 3.22
N GLU A 25 -27.76 -11.44 4.36
CA GLU A 25 -27.71 -10.58 5.54
C GLU A 25 -26.86 -9.33 5.30
N LEU A 26 -25.74 -9.46 4.57
CA LEU A 26 -24.90 -8.31 4.22
C LEU A 26 -25.64 -7.30 3.34
N TYR A 27 -26.33 -7.78 2.31
CA TYR A 27 -27.09 -6.93 1.41
C TYR A 27 -28.25 -6.22 2.12
N GLU A 28 -29.02 -6.96 2.93
CA GLU A 28 -30.07 -6.37 3.77
C GLU A 28 -29.49 -5.32 4.73
N TYR A 29 -28.33 -5.60 5.35
CA TYR A 29 -27.66 -4.67 6.25
C TYR A 29 -27.20 -3.38 5.56
N LYS A 30 -26.78 -3.47 4.29
CA LYS A 30 -26.39 -2.32 3.47
C LYS A 30 -27.57 -1.66 2.75
N ASN A 31 -28.79 -2.14 2.96
CA ASN A 31 -30.01 -1.70 2.27
C ASN A 31 -29.91 -1.84 0.73
N GLU A 32 -29.30 -2.93 0.27
CA GLU A 32 -29.13 -3.27 -1.14
C GLU A 32 -30.02 -4.45 -1.54
N ASP A 33 -30.44 -4.48 -2.81
CA ASP A 33 -31.26 -5.57 -3.36
C ASP A 33 -30.38 -6.80 -3.66
N ILE A 34 -30.83 -7.99 -3.30
CA ILE A 34 -30.04 -9.22 -3.46
C ILE A 34 -29.90 -9.65 -4.93
N GLU A 35 -30.91 -9.37 -5.76
CA GLU A 35 -30.96 -9.77 -7.17
C GLU A 35 -30.25 -8.75 -8.05
N ASP A 36 -30.52 -7.46 -7.84
CA ASP A 36 -30.05 -6.38 -8.73
C ASP A 36 -29.05 -5.41 -8.06
N GLY A 37 -28.87 -5.48 -6.75
CA GLY A 37 -27.99 -4.59 -5.98
C GLY A 37 -26.53 -5.03 -6.00
N CYS A 38 -25.65 -4.13 -5.55
CA CYS A 38 -24.22 -4.37 -5.51
C CYS A 38 -23.64 -3.86 -4.19
N VAL A 39 -23.01 -4.76 -3.44
CA VAL A 39 -22.20 -4.40 -2.27
C VAL A 39 -20.74 -4.64 -2.63
N GLY A 40 -20.00 -3.56 -2.85
CA GLY A 40 -18.58 -3.59 -3.16
C GLY A 40 -17.70 -3.67 -1.92
N VAL A 41 -16.42 -4.01 -2.12
CA VAL A 41 -15.40 -3.98 -1.05
C VAL A 41 -15.24 -2.60 -0.43
N CYS A 42 -15.46 -1.53 -1.22
CA CYS A 42 -15.42 -0.16 -0.74
C CYS A 42 -16.53 0.15 0.27
N ASP A 43 -17.66 -0.55 0.21
CA ASP A 43 -18.80 -0.33 1.12
C ASP A 43 -18.55 -0.91 2.51
N MET A 44 -17.48 -1.71 2.66
CA MET A 44 -16.99 -2.21 3.94
C MET A 44 -16.07 -1.20 4.63
N ALA A 45 -15.51 -0.23 3.89
CA ALA A 45 -14.58 0.73 4.45
C ALA A 45 -15.33 1.85 5.17
N GLU A 46 -15.05 2.04 6.46
CA GLU A 46 -15.41 3.28 7.13
C GLU A 46 -14.41 4.39 6.77
N LYS A 47 -13.17 4.01 6.45
CA LYS A 47 -12.12 4.94 6.04
C LYS A 47 -11.12 4.29 5.10
N GLU A 48 -10.94 4.87 3.92
CA GLU A 48 -9.78 4.60 3.06
C GLU A 48 -8.53 5.23 3.68
N LEU A 49 -7.45 4.45 3.80
CA LEU A 49 -6.20 4.91 4.40
C LEU A 49 -5.19 5.35 3.34
N TYR A 50 -5.03 4.57 2.28
CA TYR A 50 -4.07 4.83 1.23
C TYR A 50 -4.40 4.08 -0.05
N GLY A 51 -4.25 4.75 -1.19
CA GLY A 51 -4.40 4.16 -2.53
C GLY A 51 -3.06 3.96 -3.22
N PHE A 52 -2.73 2.71 -3.55
CA PHE A 52 -1.46 2.34 -4.17
C PHE A 52 -1.42 2.55 -5.68
N GLY A 53 -2.58 2.77 -6.31
CA GLY A 53 -2.69 2.87 -7.76
C GLY A 53 -2.90 1.50 -8.41
N LYS A 54 -2.47 1.36 -9.68
CA LYS A 54 -2.72 0.18 -10.52
C LYS A 54 -1.44 -0.67 -10.62
N TYR A 55 -1.60 -1.95 -10.94
CA TYR A 55 -0.48 -2.88 -11.22
C TYR A 55 0.46 -3.01 -10.02
N CYS A 56 -0.10 -3.08 -8.82
CA CYS A 56 0.66 -3.24 -7.60
C CYS A 56 0.76 -4.72 -7.24
N GLU A 57 1.98 -5.24 -7.21
CA GLU A 57 2.26 -6.60 -6.74
C GLU A 57 2.85 -6.50 -5.33
N PHE A 58 1.96 -6.54 -4.33
CA PHE A 58 2.32 -6.69 -2.92
C PHE A 58 1.93 -8.08 -2.37
N GLY A 59 1.29 -8.89 -3.21
CA GLY A 59 0.61 -10.11 -2.81
C GLY A 59 1.56 -11.20 -2.36
N ASP A 60 1.57 -11.42 -1.06
CA ASP A 60 2.12 -12.62 -0.44
C ASP A 60 1.06 -13.15 0.52
N GLU A 61 0.48 -14.29 0.17
CA GLU A 61 -0.64 -14.94 0.88
C GLU A 61 -0.34 -15.13 2.37
N LYS A 62 0.93 -15.19 2.78
CA LYS A 62 1.32 -15.31 4.19
C LYS A 62 0.81 -14.16 5.07
N PHE A 63 0.52 -13.00 4.47
CA PHE A 63 0.01 -11.83 5.18
C PHE A 63 -1.52 -11.77 5.24
N TYR A 64 -2.20 -12.63 4.48
CA TYR A 64 -3.63 -12.51 4.23
C TYR A 64 -4.44 -13.35 5.21
N LYS A 65 -5.50 -12.72 5.72
CA LYS A 65 -6.54 -13.40 6.49
C LYS A 65 -7.89 -13.14 5.83
N PRO A 66 -8.78 -14.14 5.73
CA PRO A 66 -10.14 -13.93 5.25
C PRO A 66 -10.81 -12.77 5.97
N PHE A 67 -11.53 -11.93 5.23
CA PHE A 67 -12.31 -10.85 5.83
C PHE A 67 -13.60 -11.43 6.43
N PHE A 68 -14.33 -12.22 5.67
CA PHE A 68 -15.51 -12.93 6.14
C PHE A 68 -15.14 -14.34 6.65
N MET A 69 -15.79 -14.74 7.75
CA MET A 69 -15.72 -16.09 8.30
C MET A 69 -16.62 -17.06 7.53
N ASN A 70 -17.69 -16.53 6.92
CA ASN A 70 -18.51 -17.27 5.96
C ASN A 70 -17.70 -17.45 4.66
N LYS A 71 -17.37 -18.71 4.34
CA LYS A 71 -16.51 -19.04 3.19
C LYS A 71 -17.15 -18.67 1.86
N ASP A 72 -18.45 -18.93 1.69
CA ASP A 72 -19.16 -18.64 0.44
C ASP A 72 -19.17 -17.13 0.16
N LEU A 73 -19.36 -16.33 1.22
CA LEU A 73 -19.28 -14.87 1.12
C LEU A 73 -17.86 -14.39 0.84
N GLN A 74 -16.86 -14.93 1.54
CA GLN A 74 -15.45 -14.60 1.27
C GLN A 74 -15.09 -14.91 -0.19
N GLU A 75 -15.43 -16.10 -0.68
CA GLU A 75 -15.17 -16.53 -2.05
C GLU A 75 -15.86 -15.62 -3.07
N ASN A 76 -17.09 -15.18 -2.80
CA ASN A 76 -17.79 -14.23 -3.66
C ASN A 76 -17.04 -12.91 -3.81
N PHE A 77 -16.45 -12.41 -2.72
CA PHE A 77 -15.67 -11.19 -2.74
C PHE A 77 -14.24 -11.40 -3.24
N THR A 78 -13.66 -12.59 -3.17
CA THR A 78 -12.28 -12.84 -3.63
C THR A 78 -12.18 -13.47 -5.02
N ALA A 79 -13.31 -13.76 -5.67
CA ALA A 79 -13.33 -14.40 -6.99
C ALA A 79 -12.66 -13.55 -8.08
N GLU A 80 -12.78 -12.23 -7.98
CA GLU A 80 -12.30 -11.28 -9.01
C GLU A 80 -11.39 -10.17 -8.47
N GLN A 81 -11.12 -10.16 -7.17
CA GLN A 81 -10.41 -9.08 -6.49
C GLN A 81 -9.72 -9.63 -5.23
N ASP A 82 -8.65 -8.98 -4.79
CA ASP A 82 -8.09 -9.22 -3.47
C ASP A 82 -9.00 -8.57 -2.42
N PHE A 83 -9.34 -9.31 -1.37
CA PHE A 83 -10.09 -8.76 -0.24
C PHE A 83 -9.76 -9.51 1.05
N TYR A 84 -8.79 -8.98 1.80
CA TYR A 84 -8.22 -9.66 2.95
C TYR A 84 -7.92 -8.71 4.10
N ILE A 85 -8.09 -9.19 5.32
CA ILE A 85 -7.55 -8.54 6.51
C ILE A 85 -6.04 -8.64 6.48
N VAL A 86 -5.37 -7.52 6.75
CA VAL A 86 -3.91 -7.41 6.76
C VAL A 86 -3.41 -6.79 8.06
N GLY A 87 -2.19 -7.13 8.44
CA GLY A 87 -1.57 -6.71 9.69
C GLY A 87 -0.46 -5.68 9.51
N LYS A 88 0.13 -5.28 10.64
CA LYS A 88 1.30 -4.39 10.69
C LYS A 88 2.47 -4.90 9.83
N ASP A 89 2.66 -6.21 9.78
CA ASP A 89 3.73 -6.85 8.98
C ASP A 89 3.52 -6.69 7.46
N PHE A 90 2.26 -6.68 6.99
CA PHE A 90 1.96 -6.43 5.59
C PHE A 90 2.33 -4.99 5.20
N LEU A 91 1.99 -4.02 6.06
CA LEU A 91 2.33 -2.63 5.81
C LEU A 91 3.84 -2.40 5.84
N LYS A 92 4.56 -3.07 6.76
CA LYS A 92 6.03 -3.10 6.75
C LYS A 92 6.58 -3.67 5.44
N HIS A 93 6.03 -4.78 4.96
CA HIS A 93 6.43 -5.39 3.70
C HIS A 93 6.24 -4.44 2.50
N ILE A 94 5.12 -3.71 2.43
CA ILE A 94 4.91 -2.72 1.36
C ILE A 94 5.91 -1.56 1.45
N ILE A 95 6.17 -1.04 2.65
CA ILE A 95 7.15 0.03 2.87
C ILE A 95 8.53 -0.42 2.39
N GLU A 96 8.96 -1.62 2.79
CA GLU A 96 10.24 -2.21 2.38
C GLU A 96 10.30 -2.43 0.86
N HIS A 97 9.24 -2.96 0.25
CA HIS A 97 9.15 -3.15 -1.20
C HIS A 97 9.30 -1.83 -1.97
N ASN A 98 8.62 -0.78 -1.52
CA ASN A 98 8.73 0.54 -2.15
C ASN A 98 10.13 1.14 -1.96
N ASN A 99 10.74 0.95 -0.79
CA ASN A 99 12.13 1.36 -0.54
C ASN A 99 13.11 0.63 -1.47
N GLU A 100 12.96 -0.68 -1.67
CA GLU A 100 13.76 -1.45 -2.62
C GLU A 100 13.55 -0.99 -4.08
N LYS A 101 12.31 -0.64 -4.47
CA LYS A 101 12.06 -0.02 -5.78
C LYS A 101 12.80 1.29 -5.97
N MET A 102 12.87 2.14 -4.94
CA MET A 102 13.64 3.39 -5.01
C MET A 102 15.14 3.12 -5.13
N LYS A 103 15.68 2.17 -4.36
CA LYS A 103 17.09 1.75 -4.49
C LYS A 103 17.40 1.25 -5.89
N PHE A 104 16.53 0.38 -6.44
CA PHE A 104 16.68 -0.16 -7.78
C PHE A 104 16.63 0.97 -8.83
N LEU A 105 15.61 1.83 -8.78
CA LEU A 105 15.47 2.97 -9.69
C LEU A 105 16.72 3.84 -9.73
N TYR A 106 17.24 4.27 -8.57
CA TYR A 106 18.41 5.13 -8.55
C TYR A 106 19.69 4.40 -8.96
N THR A 107 19.81 3.10 -8.69
CA THR A 107 20.94 2.29 -9.16
C THR A 107 20.94 2.19 -10.69
N GLU A 108 19.77 1.93 -11.28
CA GLU A 108 19.58 1.89 -12.74
C GLU A 108 19.83 3.26 -13.40
N LEU A 109 19.39 4.35 -12.77
CA LEU A 109 19.67 5.69 -13.26
C LEU A 109 21.17 5.99 -13.26
N ILE A 110 21.91 5.55 -12.23
CA ILE A 110 23.38 5.73 -12.20
C ILE A 110 24.04 4.89 -13.27
N SER A 111 23.69 3.61 -13.40
CA SER A 111 24.30 2.70 -14.38
C SER A 111 23.98 3.11 -15.82
N GLY A 112 22.81 3.73 -16.05
CA GLY A 112 22.38 4.24 -17.34
C GLY A 112 23.02 5.57 -17.75
N ILE A 113 23.70 6.28 -16.85
CA ILE A 113 24.43 7.51 -17.23
C ILE A 113 25.76 7.10 -17.90
N THR A 114 25.79 7.20 -19.22
CA THR A 114 26.97 6.98 -20.06
C THR A 114 27.31 8.25 -20.82
N ASP A 115 28.57 8.41 -21.25
CA ASP A 115 29.02 9.54 -22.06
C ASP A 115 28.18 9.72 -23.35
N GLU A 116 27.73 8.60 -23.92
CA GLU A 116 26.85 8.59 -25.09
C GLU A 116 25.48 9.21 -24.78
N ASN A 117 24.87 8.81 -23.65
CA ASN A 117 23.53 9.25 -23.24
C ASN A 117 23.47 10.73 -22.82
N ILE A 118 24.60 11.30 -22.39
CA ILE A 118 24.68 12.70 -21.94
C ILE A 118 25.44 13.61 -22.90
N SER A 119 25.86 13.10 -24.07
CA SER A 119 26.70 13.80 -25.05
C SER A 119 26.15 15.17 -25.51
N ASN A 120 24.82 15.34 -25.48
CA ASN A 120 24.13 16.59 -25.85
C ASN A 120 23.78 17.50 -24.66
N ILE A 121 24.12 17.09 -23.43
CA ILE A 121 23.85 17.84 -22.21
C ILE A 121 25.09 18.69 -21.89
N PRO A 122 24.95 20.01 -21.62
CA PRO A 122 26.07 20.82 -21.18
C PRO A 122 26.75 20.21 -19.95
N GLN A 123 28.09 20.14 -19.95
CA GLN A 123 28.87 19.44 -18.92
C GLN A 123 28.43 19.76 -17.49
N LYS A 124 28.25 21.04 -17.15
CA LYS A 124 27.78 21.46 -15.82
C LYS A 124 26.43 20.84 -15.44
N LYS A 125 25.48 20.77 -16.38
CA LYS A 125 24.17 20.15 -16.15
C LYS A 125 24.27 18.63 -16.02
N ALA A 126 25.17 18.00 -16.77
CA ALA A 126 25.45 16.58 -16.64
C ALA A 126 26.05 16.24 -15.27
N GLU A 127 26.99 17.05 -14.78
CA GLU A 127 27.55 16.94 -13.42
C GLU A 127 26.48 17.16 -12.34
N GLU A 128 25.61 18.16 -12.49
CA GLU A 128 24.48 18.40 -11.57
C GLU A 128 23.51 17.21 -11.53
N LEU A 129 23.17 16.65 -12.70
CA LEU A 129 22.32 15.46 -12.80
C LEU A 129 22.97 14.26 -12.10
N PHE A 130 24.24 13.97 -12.41
CA PHE A 130 24.97 12.86 -11.81
C PHE A 130 25.03 12.99 -10.29
N ASN A 131 25.36 14.18 -9.78
CA ASN A 131 25.41 14.43 -8.34
C ASN A 131 24.03 14.30 -7.68
N TRP A 132 22.96 14.73 -8.34
CA TRP A 132 21.60 14.57 -7.83
C TRP A 132 21.20 13.10 -7.76
N VAL A 133 21.41 12.32 -8.83
CA VAL A 133 21.07 10.88 -8.84
C VAL A 133 21.91 10.14 -7.80
N ARG A 134 23.22 10.40 -7.75
CA ARG A 134 24.13 9.80 -6.77
C ARG A 134 23.74 10.13 -5.33
N GLY A 135 23.39 11.39 -5.06
CA GLY A 135 22.97 11.83 -3.73
C GLY A 135 21.70 11.13 -3.26
N ASN A 136 20.70 10.97 -4.15
CA ASN A 136 19.50 10.21 -3.82
C ASN A 136 19.80 8.72 -3.65
N ALA A 137 20.62 8.12 -4.53
CA ALA A 137 21.00 6.71 -4.39
C ALA A 137 21.60 6.44 -3.01
N ILE A 138 22.57 7.25 -2.56
CA ILE A 138 23.20 7.10 -1.24
C ILE A 138 22.17 7.16 -0.10
N GLU A 139 21.23 8.09 -0.17
CA GLU A 139 20.18 8.24 0.84
C GLU A 139 19.35 6.95 0.96
N TRP A 140 18.87 6.43 -0.17
CA TRP A 140 18.01 5.26 -0.22
C TRP A 140 18.76 3.96 0.07
N THR A 141 20.02 3.83 -0.35
CA THR A 141 20.79 2.60 -0.19
C THR A 141 21.50 2.48 1.16
N HIS A 142 21.95 3.59 1.75
CA HIS A 142 22.82 3.56 2.93
C HIS A 142 22.21 4.18 4.18
N LEU A 143 21.30 5.15 4.06
CA LEU A 143 20.78 5.86 5.23
C LEU A 143 19.44 5.32 5.72
N THR A 144 18.64 4.67 4.85
CA THR A 144 17.25 4.25 5.12
C THR A 144 16.42 5.39 5.74
N PRO A 145 15.63 6.13 4.93
CA PRO A 145 15.12 7.44 5.33
C PRO A 145 13.97 7.42 6.35
N TYR A 146 13.75 6.30 7.04
CA TYR A 146 12.71 6.11 8.05
C TYR A 146 13.14 5.04 9.06
N ASN A 147 12.57 5.09 10.27
CA ASN A 147 12.69 4.04 11.27
C ASN A 147 11.29 3.60 11.71
N LEU A 148 10.96 2.31 11.56
CA LEU A 148 9.66 1.77 11.92
C LEU A 148 9.53 1.41 13.41
N ASP A 149 10.66 1.17 14.07
CA ASP A 149 10.71 0.58 15.41
C ASP A 149 10.82 1.65 16.50
N GLU A 150 11.44 2.80 16.20
CA GLU A 150 11.73 3.85 17.19
C GLU A 150 11.16 5.23 16.81
N GLY A 151 10.77 5.98 17.84
CA GLY A 151 10.32 7.37 17.75
C GLY A 151 8.99 7.58 17.02
N ASP A 152 8.48 8.80 17.08
CA ASP A 152 7.25 9.21 16.36
C ASP A 152 7.56 9.87 15.00
N GLU A 153 8.84 10.05 14.67
CA GLU A 153 9.28 10.65 13.42
C GLU A 153 8.92 9.77 12.22
N ILE A 154 8.42 10.40 11.16
CA ILE A 154 8.00 9.75 9.91
C ILE A 154 9.18 9.56 8.95
N THR A 155 10.13 10.50 8.97
CA THR A 155 11.30 10.51 8.10
C THR A 155 12.51 11.00 8.88
N THR A 156 13.66 10.41 8.60
CA THR A 156 14.98 10.90 9.03
C THR A 156 15.71 11.62 7.88
N SER A 157 15.07 11.71 6.72
CA SER A 157 15.61 12.30 5.51
C SER A 157 14.99 13.65 5.18
N TRP A 158 15.83 14.47 4.56
CA TRP A 158 15.50 15.73 3.92
C TRP A 158 15.04 15.56 2.46
N LYS A 159 15.05 14.33 1.92
CA LYS A 159 14.52 13.99 0.59
C LYS A 159 13.02 13.69 0.67
N TYR A 160 12.33 13.79 -0.47
CA TYR A 160 10.89 13.63 -0.56
C TYR A 160 10.53 12.33 -1.27
N GLU A 161 9.91 11.40 -0.54
CA GLU A 161 9.18 10.28 -1.15
C GLU A 161 7.86 10.10 -0.40
N TYR A 162 6.87 10.86 -0.87
CA TYR A 162 5.60 11.04 -0.18
C TYR A 162 4.88 9.72 0.08
N SER A 163 4.98 8.76 -0.84
CA SER A 163 4.31 7.47 -0.73
C SER A 163 4.85 6.64 0.43
N ILE A 164 6.18 6.55 0.56
CA ILE A 164 6.82 5.80 1.65
C ILE A 164 6.53 6.46 2.99
N PHE A 165 6.68 7.78 3.10
CA PHE A 165 6.46 8.50 4.35
C PHE A 165 5.01 8.47 4.81
N GLU A 166 4.05 8.54 3.88
CA GLU A 166 2.64 8.38 4.25
C GLU A 166 2.34 6.98 4.80
N LEU A 167 2.93 5.94 4.20
CA LEU A 167 2.81 4.57 4.72
C LEU A 167 3.48 4.41 6.08
N VAL A 168 4.64 5.03 6.32
CA VAL A 168 5.29 5.06 7.64
C VAL A 168 4.40 5.77 8.67
N ARG A 169 3.78 6.88 8.31
CA ARG A 169 2.82 7.59 9.17
C ARG A 169 1.68 6.66 9.56
N ILE A 170 1.05 6.00 8.59
CA ILE A 170 -0.03 5.03 8.85
C ILE A 170 0.48 3.90 9.74
N TYR A 171 1.66 3.34 9.47
CA TYR A 171 2.26 2.25 10.24
C TYR A 171 2.41 2.60 11.72
N LYS A 172 2.82 3.84 12.01
CA LYS A 172 3.04 4.32 13.38
C LYS A 172 1.74 4.73 14.07
N SER A 173 0.82 5.38 13.35
CA SER A 173 -0.36 6.01 13.97
C SER A 173 -1.64 5.17 13.91
N PHE A 174 -1.67 4.05 13.16
CA PHE A 174 -2.89 3.25 13.01
C PHE A 174 -3.29 2.61 14.35
N ASP A 175 -4.56 2.78 14.72
CA ASP A 175 -5.12 2.23 15.95
C ASP A 175 -5.52 0.76 15.75
N TRP A 176 -4.52 -0.13 15.83
CA TRP A 176 -4.68 -1.58 15.76
C TRP A 176 -5.54 -2.16 16.90
N LYS A 177 -5.75 -1.40 17.99
CA LYS A 177 -6.54 -1.85 19.13
C LYS A 177 -8.02 -1.82 18.80
N ASN A 178 -8.50 -0.75 18.16
CA ASN A 178 -9.91 -0.55 17.89
C ASN A 178 -10.32 -0.80 16.43
N ASN A 179 -9.35 -0.83 15.50
CA ASN A 179 -9.63 -0.98 14.08
C ASN A 179 -8.98 -2.23 13.49
N ILE A 180 -9.55 -2.66 12.37
CA ILE A 180 -9.01 -3.68 11.48
C ILE A 180 -8.61 -2.98 10.18
N MET A 181 -7.42 -3.31 9.70
CA MET A 181 -6.98 -2.91 8.37
C MET A 181 -7.27 -4.05 7.39
N PHE A 182 -7.75 -3.70 6.21
CA PHE A 182 -7.92 -4.65 5.13
C PHE A 182 -7.37 -4.08 3.82
N TYR A 183 -6.86 -4.98 3.00
CA TYR A 183 -6.37 -4.71 1.66
C TYR A 183 -7.44 -5.11 0.66
N TYR A 184 -7.66 -4.25 -0.33
CA TYR A 184 -8.53 -4.57 -1.44
C TYR A 184 -8.06 -3.97 -2.76
N GLY A 185 -8.37 -4.65 -3.86
CA GLY A 185 -8.04 -4.20 -5.21
C GLY A 185 -8.28 -5.29 -6.25
N TYR A 186 -8.23 -4.92 -7.54
CA TYR A 186 -8.47 -5.85 -8.65
C TYR A 186 -7.31 -5.88 -9.64
#